data_AF-A0AA38J9H5-F1
#
_entry.id   AF-A0AA38J9H5-F1
#
_cell.length_a   1.000
_cell.length_b   1.000
_cell.length_c   1.000
_cell.angle_alpha   90.00
_cell.angle_beta   90.00
_cell.angle_gamma   90.00
#
_symmetry.space_group_name_H-M   'P 1'
#
loop_
_entity.id
_entity.type
_entity.pdbx_description
1 polymer ?
#
loop_
_entity_poly.entity_id
_entity_poly.type
_entity_poly.pdbx_seq_one_letter_code
_entity_poly.pdbx_strand_id
1 'polypeptide(L)'
;MPNNNHLSPEDIDRFRCQAPRAGYWLGVLLTHPVIHDNQQHPQAQQNPPAPYHPQAQQNPPALYYPPAPPHMNPPPKFYPAQAQPLPAMPVFPQANPPVPYAPPPHTHVQPQYAPPVYQQHPPYYAQSRYYQTIANPANVTQYTVSVPLNTGTVGGIVRRTKLRLPTNLAFNDFFSRICARMDLDPVSACIGYKIVPGQRARDKPYQISNEGEYRAAITNVVDRIDRARTREVFMEILNLDPPRRAVEARGMKRTNQVNDETLNTNLNFNKQLQELREHLQCQKHRGRHCYIDPITADHRELDIATQTRWAKLIFLNQASLERPPNNLIFDHKHTKRARVSQNSSSTDVPPISCTLIPRRRTRFRSDAAM
;
A
#
# COMPACT_ATOMS: atom_id res chain seq x y z
N MET A 1 33.16 25.04 11.73
CA MET A 1 32.48 24.04 12.58
C MET A 1 32.52 24.57 14.01
N PRO A 2 31.45 25.15 14.55
CA PRO A 2 31.45 25.68 15.91
C PRO A 2 31.43 24.51 16.91
N ASN A 3 32.53 24.35 17.65
CA ASN A 3 32.62 23.52 18.84
C ASN A 3 31.77 24.15 19.95
N ASN A 4 30.56 23.64 20.15
CA ASN A 4 29.73 23.98 21.31
C ASN A 4 28.97 22.72 21.72
N ASN A 5 29.51 22.00 22.70
CA ASN A 5 28.76 21.11 23.59
C ASN A 5 29.61 20.85 24.84
N HIS A 6 29.76 21.87 25.68
CA HIS A 6 30.24 21.71 27.06
C HIS A 6 29.06 21.27 27.93
N LEU A 7 28.61 20.03 27.76
CA LEU A 7 27.75 19.40 28.74
C LEU A 7 28.56 19.18 30.02
N SER A 8 27.98 19.46 31.19
CA SER A 8 28.65 19.17 32.46
C SER A 8 28.82 17.65 32.62
N PRO A 9 29.85 17.17 33.35
CA PRO A 9 30.01 15.74 33.63
C PRO A 9 28.75 15.10 34.24
N GLU A 10 28.02 15.86 35.07
CA GLU A 10 26.78 15.41 35.72
C GLU A 10 25.63 15.21 34.72
N ASP A 11 25.51 16.09 33.72
CA ASP A 11 24.51 15.96 32.66
C ASP A 11 24.80 14.75 31.76
N ILE A 12 26.09 14.47 31.49
CA ILE A 12 26.50 13.29 30.73
C ILE A 12 26.10 12.00 31.46
N ASP A 13 26.31 11.92 32.77
CA ASP A 13 25.93 10.74 33.57
C ASP A 13 24.42 10.61 33.73
N ARG A 14 23.68 11.72 33.87
CA ARG A 14 22.21 11.71 33.85
C ARG A 14 21.68 11.19 32.51
N PHE A 15 22.30 11.60 31.40
CA PHE A 15 21.93 11.15 30.05
C PHE A 15 22.23 9.66 29.84
N ARG A 16 23.36 9.16 30.38
CA ARG A 16 23.71 7.73 30.37
C ARG A 16 22.65 6.89 31.09
N CYS A 17 22.10 7.38 32.19
CA CYS A 17 21.06 6.67 32.95
C CYS A 17 19.69 6.68 32.25
N GLN A 18 19.30 7.79 31.62
CA GLN A 18 17.98 7.94 31.01
C GLN A 18 17.87 7.34 29.60
N ALA A 19 18.93 7.44 28.80
CA ALA A 19 18.89 7.06 27.38
C ALA A 19 20.21 6.41 26.93
N PRO A 20 20.55 5.20 27.44
CA PRO A 20 21.85 4.56 27.24
C PRO A 20 22.21 4.31 25.76
N ARG A 21 21.22 4.32 24.86
CA ARG A 21 21.42 4.12 23.41
C ARG A 21 21.44 5.41 22.59
N ALA A 22 20.88 6.51 23.08
CA ALA A 22 20.72 7.74 22.30
C ALA A 22 21.99 8.60 22.27
N GLY A 23 22.82 8.53 23.32
CA GLY A 23 24.02 9.37 23.45
C GLY A 23 25.05 9.23 22.32
N TYR A 24 25.16 8.05 21.72
CA TYR A 24 26.04 7.84 20.56
C TYR A 24 25.54 8.57 19.31
N TRP A 25 24.24 8.49 19.03
CA TRP A 25 23.63 9.13 17.85
C TRP A 25 23.62 10.66 17.96
N LEU A 26 23.66 11.19 19.18
CA LEU A 26 23.69 12.63 19.46
C LEU A 26 25.13 13.18 19.61
N GLY A 27 26.16 12.36 19.39
CA GLY A 27 27.57 12.78 19.49
C GLY A 27 28.04 13.08 20.92
N VAL A 28 27.28 12.66 21.94
CA VAL A 28 27.60 12.86 23.36
C VAL A 28 28.50 11.74 23.89
N LEU A 29 28.42 10.54 23.31
CA LEU A 29 29.28 9.40 23.65
C LEU A 29 30.17 9.03 22.47
N LEU A 30 31.50 8.96 22.69
CA LEU A 30 32.47 8.62 21.65
C LEU A 30 32.35 7.17 21.14
N THR A 31 31.86 6.24 21.96
CA THR A 31 31.85 4.80 21.68
C THR A 31 30.48 4.19 21.90
N HIS A 32 30.00 3.39 20.94
CA HIS A 32 28.69 2.74 21.02
C HIS A 32 28.75 1.52 21.96
N PRO A 33 27.92 1.48 23.03
CA PRO A 33 28.04 0.47 24.09
C PRO A 33 27.75 -0.97 23.64
N VAL A 34 27.00 -1.19 22.55
CA VAL A 34 26.66 -2.55 22.08
C VAL A 34 27.57 -3.06 20.97
N ILE A 35 28.27 -2.16 20.26
CA ILE A 35 29.05 -2.56 19.07
C ILE A 35 30.50 -2.90 19.46
N HIS A 36 31.00 -2.31 20.56
CA HIS A 36 32.39 -2.45 20.98
C HIS A 36 32.63 -3.38 22.18
N ASP A 37 31.58 -3.89 22.85
CA ASP A 37 31.73 -4.71 24.07
C ASP A 37 31.99 -6.22 23.81
N ASN A 38 32.12 -6.64 22.56
CA ASN A 38 32.25 -8.08 22.23
C ASN A 38 33.70 -8.59 22.13
N GLN A 39 34.67 -7.98 22.84
CA GLN A 39 36.08 -8.39 22.76
C GLN A 39 36.73 -8.85 24.08
N GLN A 40 35.96 -9.40 25.02
CA GLN A 40 36.53 -10.17 26.13
C GLN A 40 35.80 -11.51 26.33
N HIS A 41 36.17 -12.51 25.54
CA HIS A 41 35.86 -13.91 25.82
C HIS A 41 36.90 -14.48 26.80
N PRO A 42 36.49 -15.15 27.90
CA PRO A 42 37.42 -15.90 28.74
C PRO A 42 37.90 -17.17 28.03
N GLN A 43 39.20 -17.46 28.19
CA GLN A 43 39.89 -18.61 27.63
C GLN A 43 39.27 -19.93 28.09
N ALA A 44 38.80 -20.73 27.12
CA ALA A 44 38.48 -22.14 27.32
C ALA A 44 39.53 -23.02 26.61
N GLN A 45 40.04 -23.97 27.40
CA GLN A 45 40.94 -25.08 27.12
C GLN A 45 41.19 -25.51 25.67
N GLN A 46 42.48 -25.69 25.40
CA GLN A 46 43.10 -26.28 24.23
C GLN A 46 42.67 -27.74 24.02
N ASN A 47 42.27 -28.06 22.79
CA ASN A 47 42.26 -29.42 22.24
C ASN A 47 43.29 -29.52 21.09
N PRO A 48 43.94 -30.68 20.89
CA PRO A 48 45.07 -30.86 19.98
C PRO A 48 44.68 -30.86 18.48
N PRO A 49 45.65 -30.61 17.57
CA PRO A 49 45.39 -30.36 16.15
C PRO A 49 45.12 -31.63 15.35
N ALA A 50 44.14 -31.56 14.44
CA ALA A 50 43.85 -32.58 13.44
C ALA A 50 44.80 -32.50 12.22
N PRO A 51 45.01 -33.61 11.48
CA PRO A 51 46.04 -33.71 10.46
C PRO A 51 45.65 -33.06 9.12
N TYR A 52 46.69 -32.62 8.42
CA TYR A 52 46.75 -32.05 7.09
C TYR A 52 45.91 -32.79 6.03
N HIS A 53 45.11 -32.04 5.27
CA HIS A 53 44.56 -32.45 3.97
C HIS A 53 45.42 -31.86 2.84
N PRO A 54 45.77 -32.63 1.80
CA PRO A 54 46.63 -32.17 0.70
C PRO A 54 45.89 -31.27 -0.29
N GLN A 55 46.65 -30.33 -0.85
CA GLN A 55 46.23 -29.30 -1.80
C GLN A 55 45.67 -29.88 -3.10
N ALA A 56 44.49 -29.40 -3.49
CA ALA A 56 43.95 -29.59 -4.83
C ALA A 56 44.56 -28.57 -5.81
N GLN A 57 44.93 -29.12 -6.95
CA GLN A 57 45.66 -28.57 -8.08
C GLN A 57 44.96 -27.37 -8.73
N GLN A 58 45.69 -26.27 -8.91
CA GLN A 58 45.22 -25.07 -9.59
C GLN A 58 45.06 -25.33 -11.10
N ASN A 59 43.85 -25.14 -11.62
CA ASN A 59 43.57 -25.09 -13.06
C ASN A 59 43.91 -23.68 -13.61
N PRO A 60 44.53 -23.57 -14.80
CA PRO A 60 44.84 -22.28 -15.40
C PRO A 60 43.58 -21.54 -15.88
N PRO A 61 43.61 -20.19 -15.93
CA PRO A 61 42.47 -19.39 -16.34
C PRO A 61 42.16 -19.55 -17.83
N ALA A 62 40.91 -19.89 -18.14
CA ALA A 62 40.42 -20.01 -19.51
C ALA A 62 40.43 -18.64 -20.21
N LEU A 63 41.05 -18.60 -21.39
CA LEU A 63 41.04 -17.46 -22.30
C LEU A 63 39.60 -17.19 -22.79
N TYR A 64 39.06 -16.03 -22.40
CA TYR A 64 37.73 -15.58 -22.76
C TYR A 64 37.75 -15.03 -24.20
N TYR A 65 37.26 -15.82 -25.16
CA TYR A 65 37.01 -15.35 -26.52
C TYR A 65 35.64 -14.64 -26.58
N PRO A 66 35.55 -13.41 -27.13
CA PRO A 66 34.27 -12.75 -27.33
C PRO A 66 33.43 -13.52 -28.37
N PRO A 67 32.12 -13.71 -28.14
CA PRO A 67 31.26 -14.43 -29.07
C PRO A 67 31.06 -13.62 -30.37
N ALA A 68 31.05 -14.35 -31.49
CA ALA A 68 30.79 -13.79 -32.81
C ALA A 68 29.42 -13.09 -32.88
N PRO A 69 29.29 -12.00 -33.66
CA PRO A 69 28.04 -11.26 -33.79
C PRO A 69 26.95 -12.12 -34.46
N PRO A 70 25.71 -12.09 -33.95
CA PRO A 70 24.62 -12.89 -34.51
C PRO A 70 24.25 -12.41 -35.91
N HIS A 71 24.12 -13.39 -36.81
CA HIS A 71 23.62 -13.25 -38.18
C HIS A 71 22.28 -12.50 -38.19
N MET A 72 22.21 -11.39 -38.93
CA MET A 72 20.99 -10.60 -39.06
C MET A 72 19.92 -11.37 -39.85
N ASN A 73 18.81 -11.68 -39.18
CA ASN A 73 17.59 -12.12 -39.87
C ASN A 73 16.98 -10.95 -40.67
N PRO A 74 16.45 -11.21 -41.88
CA PRO A 74 15.82 -10.20 -42.69
C PRO A 74 14.57 -9.61 -41.99
N PRO A 75 14.29 -8.31 -42.18
CA PRO A 75 13.19 -7.64 -41.51
C PRO A 75 11.82 -8.23 -41.92
N PRO A 76 10.87 -8.34 -40.99
CA PRO A 76 9.53 -8.81 -41.28
C PRO A 76 8.82 -7.84 -42.23
N LYS A 77 8.24 -8.39 -43.30
CA LYS A 77 7.42 -7.64 -44.26
C LYS A 77 6.18 -7.11 -43.53
N PHE A 78 6.08 -5.78 -43.42
CA PHE A 78 4.87 -5.11 -42.96
C PHE A 78 3.75 -5.30 -43.99
N TYR A 79 2.74 -6.09 -43.64
CA TYR A 79 1.48 -6.09 -44.38
C TYR A 79 0.64 -4.89 -43.93
N PRO A 80 0.03 -4.12 -44.85
CA PRO A 80 -0.85 -3.03 -44.51
C PRO A 80 -2.07 -3.57 -43.75
N ALA A 81 -2.40 -2.90 -42.65
CA ALA A 81 -3.57 -3.22 -41.83
C ALA A 81 -4.84 -3.11 -42.68
N GLN A 82 -5.51 -4.24 -42.93
CA GLN A 82 -6.84 -4.23 -43.51
C GLN A 82 -7.78 -3.52 -42.54
N ALA A 83 -8.46 -2.49 -43.04
CA ALA A 83 -9.49 -1.76 -42.31
C ALA A 83 -10.61 -2.73 -41.90
N GLN A 84 -10.67 -3.04 -40.61
CA GLN A 84 -11.80 -3.75 -40.03
C GLN A 84 -13.02 -2.81 -40.05
N PRO A 85 -14.15 -3.19 -40.66
CA PRO A 85 -15.36 -2.38 -40.63
C PRO A 85 -15.84 -2.23 -39.19
N LEU A 86 -16.15 -0.98 -38.81
CA LEU A 86 -16.68 -0.64 -37.50
C LEU A 86 -17.99 -1.42 -37.24
N PRO A 87 -18.14 -2.07 -36.06
CA PRO A 87 -19.39 -2.72 -35.70
C PRO A 87 -20.51 -1.67 -35.63
N ALA A 88 -21.62 -1.96 -36.33
CA ALA A 88 -22.80 -1.11 -36.36
C ALA A 88 -23.28 -0.81 -34.93
N MET A 89 -23.51 0.47 -34.65
CA MET A 89 -24.04 0.96 -33.39
C MET A 89 -25.44 0.35 -33.16
N PRO A 90 -25.74 -0.22 -31.98
CA PRO A 90 -27.07 -0.72 -31.69
C PRO A 90 -28.04 0.45 -31.65
N VAL A 91 -29.04 0.38 -32.53
CA VAL A 91 -30.22 1.26 -32.52
C VAL A 91 -30.93 1.06 -31.18
N PHE A 92 -31.02 2.12 -30.39
CA PHE A 92 -31.82 2.11 -29.16
C PHE A 92 -33.30 1.97 -29.53
N PRO A 93 -34.01 0.93 -29.04
CA PRO A 93 -35.44 0.85 -29.26
C PRO A 93 -36.14 2.01 -28.57
N GLN A 94 -36.98 2.66 -29.36
CA GLN A 94 -37.89 3.75 -29.03
C GLN A 94 -38.68 3.44 -27.76
N ALA A 95 -38.81 4.45 -26.90
CA ALA A 95 -39.49 4.38 -25.62
C ALA A 95 -40.92 3.80 -25.76
N ASN A 96 -41.15 2.64 -25.15
CA ASN A 96 -42.50 2.11 -24.97
C ASN A 96 -43.30 3.02 -24.01
N PRO A 97 -44.59 3.27 -24.30
CA PRO A 97 -45.47 4.02 -23.41
C PRO A 97 -45.69 3.28 -22.08
N PRO A 98 -46.00 4.01 -20.99
CA PRO A 98 -46.18 3.43 -19.66
C PRO A 98 -47.37 2.45 -19.66
N VAL A 99 -47.07 1.20 -19.31
CA VAL A 99 -48.07 0.15 -19.14
C VAL A 99 -48.84 0.40 -17.82
N PRO A 100 -50.19 0.34 -17.81
CA PRO A 100 -50.97 0.48 -16.59
C PRO A 100 -50.60 -0.60 -15.57
N TYR A 101 -50.34 -0.18 -14.33
CA TYR A 101 -50.07 -1.07 -13.21
C TYR A 101 -51.29 -1.97 -12.96
N ALA A 102 -51.16 -3.28 -13.21
CA ALA A 102 -52.11 -4.26 -12.74
C ALA A 102 -51.88 -4.50 -11.23
N PRO A 103 -52.93 -4.49 -10.40
CA PRO A 103 -52.80 -4.79 -8.98
C PRO A 103 -52.34 -6.24 -8.76
N PRO A 104 -51.48 -6.51 -7.76
CA PRO A 104 -50.98 -7.84 -7.47
C PRO A 104 -52.14 -8.78 -7.07
N PRO A 105 -52.17 -10.02 -7.58
CA PRO A 105 -53.18 -10.99 -7.18
C PRO A 105 -53.01 -11.35 -5.70
N HIS A 106 -54.08 -11.20 -4.94
CA HIS A 106 -54.20 -11.70 -3.58
C HIS A 106 -54.14 -13.24 -3.60
N THR A 107 -52.95 -13.81 -3.40
CA THR A 107 -52.80 -15.24 -3.12
C THR A 107 -53.28 -15.52 -1.70
N HIS A 108 -54.51 -16.02 -1.62
CA HIS A 108 -55.08 -16.58 -0.40
C HIS A 108 -54.36 -17.91 -0.11
N VAL A 109 -53.38 -17.89 0.81
CA VAL A 109 -52.71 -19.11 1.28
C VAL A 109 -53.67 -19.82 2.24
N GLN A 110 -54.24 -20.95 1.82
CA GLN A 110 -54.89 -21.87 2.74
C GLN A 110 -53.85 -22.65 3.54
N PRO A 111 -53.99 -22.79 4.86
CA PRO A 111 -53.19 -23.71 5.66
C PRO A 111 -53.70 -25.14 5.45
N GLN A 112 -53.04 -25.92 4.59
CA GLN A 112 -53.26 -27.36 4.49
C GLN A 112 -52.54 -28.05 5.66
N TYR A 113 -53.31 -28.42 6.69
CA TYR A 113 -52.88 -29.33 7.74
C TYR A 113 -52.62 -30.71 7.13
N ALA A 114 -51.36 -31.11 7.01
CA ALA A 114 -50.96 -32.49 6.77
C ALA A 114 -50.64 -33.15 8.11
N PRO A 115 -51.17 -34.36 8.40
CA PRO A 115 -50.89 -35.07 9.65
C PRO A 115 -49.43 -35.57 9.70
N PRO A 116 -48.84 -35.68 10.91
CA PRO A 116 -47.47 -36.15 11.07
C PRO A 116 -47.35 -37.64 10.75
N VAL A 117 -46.56 -37.95 9.72
CA VAL A 117 -46.09 -39.32 9.48
C VAL A 117 -44.98 -39.59 10.48
N TYR A 118 -45.26 -40.45 11.45
CA TYR A 118 -44.26 -41.00 12.38
C TYR A 118 -43.30 -41.91 11.60
N GLN A 119 -42.25 -41.33 11.04
CA GLN A 119 -41.10 -42.08 10.53
C GLN A 119 -40.25 -42.51 11.72
N GLN A 120 -40.42 -43.77 12.12
CA GLN A 120 -39.56 -44.46 13.07
C GLN A 120 -38.14 -44.55 12.47
N HIS A 121 -37.25 -43.68 12.92
CA HIS A 121 -35.82 -43.82 12.65
C HIS A 121 -35.22 -44.81 13.65
N PRO A 122 -34.35 -45.74 13.21
CA PRO A 122 -33.63 -46.66 14.10
C PRO A 122 -32.68 -45.89 15.03
N PRO A 123 -32.42 -46.40 16.24
CA PRO A 123 -31.55 -45.75 17.22
C PRO A 123 -30.09 -45.90 16.78
N TYR A 124 -29.63 -44.99 15.91
CA TYR A 124 -28.21 -44.77 15.75
C TYR A 124 -27.75 -43.97 16.95
N TYR A 125 -27.06 -44.65 17.87
CA TYR A 125 -26.25 -44.01 18.90
C TYR A 125 -25.27 -43.08 18.19
N ALA A 126 -25.62 -41.79 18.13
CA ALA A 126 -24.69 -40.73 17.79
C ALA A 126 -23.69 -40.68 18.94
N GLN A 127 -22.67 -41.53 18.86
CA GLN A 127 -21.42 -41.32 19.57
C GLN A 127 -21.02 -39.88 19.26
N SER A 128 -21.15 -39.02 20.27
CA SER A 128 -20.58 -37.70 20.33
C SER A 128 -19.08 -37.83 20.13
N ARG A 129 -18.67 -37.91 18.86
CA ARG A 129 -17.29 -37.71 18.45
C ARG A 129 -17.03 -36.22 18.67
N TYR A 130 -16.74 -35.87 19.91
CA TYR A 130 -15.84 -34.78 20.23
C TYR A 130 -14.50 -35.12 19.58
N TYR A 131 -14.43 -35.01 18.26
CA TYR A 131 -13.14 -34.80 17.64
C TYR A 131 -12.70 -33.43 18.12
N GLN A 132 -11.88 -33.41 19.16
CA GLN A 132 -10.74 -32.51 19.15
C GLN A 132 -9.98 -32.83 17.86
N THR A 133 -10.37 -32.20 16.76
CA THR A 133 -9.47 -32.03 15.63
C THR A 133 -8.26 -31.34 16.21
N ILE A 134 -7.20 -32.11 16.41
CA ILE A 134 -5.87 -31.63 16.71
C ILE A 134 -5.56 -30.65 15.58
N ALA A 135 -5.70 -29.37 15.88
CA ALA A 135 -5.54 -28.28 14.93
C ALA A 135 -4.15 -28.40 14.35
N ASN A 136 -4.07 -28.73 13.07
CA ASN A 136 -2.82 -28.67 12.34
C ASN A 136 -2.30 -27.23 12.44
N PRO A 137 -1.20 -26.94 13.16
CA PRO A 137 -0.74 -25.57 13.41
C PRO A 137 -0.25 -24.86 12.13
N ALA A 138 -0.33 -25.52 10.98
CA ALA A 138 0.30 -25.11 9.73
C ALA A 138 -0.38 -23.96 8.98
N ASN A 139 -1.61 -23.54 9.34
CA ASN A 139 -2.29 -22.43 8.66
C ASN A 139 -2.90 -21.45 9.66
N VAL A 140 -2.06 -20.81 10.48
CA VAL A 140 -2.50 -19.61 11.19
C VAL A 140 -2.79 -18.54 10.13
N THR A 141 -4.07 -18.31 9.85
CA THR A 141 -4.50 -17.25 8.95
C THR A 141 -3.96 -15.93 9.51
N GLN A 142 -3.16 -15.22 8.72
CA GLN A 142 -2.65 -13.90 9.08
C GLN A 142 -3.46 -12.84 8.35
N TYR A 143 -3.69 -11.71 9.00
CA TYR A 143 -4.32 -10.54 8.39
C TYR A 143 -3.38 -9.33 8.48
N THR A 144 -3.53 -8.41 7.54
CA THR A 144 -2.71 -7.20 7.46
C THR A 144 -3.42 -6.04 8.15
N VAL A 145 -2.68 -5.32 8.99
CA VAL A 145 -3.12 -4.14 9.73
C VAL A 145 -2.26 -2.95 9.34
N SER A 146 -2.86 -1.84 8.93
CA SER A 146 -2.17 -0.57 8.66
C SER A 146 -2.25 0.32 9.89
N VAL A 147 -1.10 0.63 10.50
CA VAL A 147 -0.99 1.36 11.76
C VAL A 147 -0.31 2.72 11.51
N PRO A 148 -0.91 3.84 11.96
CA PRO A 148 -0.28 5.14 11.91
C PRO A 148 0.77 5.28 13.03
N LEU A 149 1.96 5.78 12.71
CA LEU A 149 3.05 6.03 13.65
C LEU A 149 3.00 7.48 14.14
N ASN A 150 3.55 7.73 15.33
CA ASN A 150 3.68 9.06 15.95
C ASN A 150 2.34 9.78 16.20
N THR A 151 1.24 9.05 16.36
CA THR A 151 -0.06 9.68 16.62
C THR A 151 -0.21 10.19 18.04
N GLY A 152 0.62 9.71 18.98
CA GLY A 152 0.68 10.23 20.35
C GLY A 152 1.48 11.53 20.50
N THR A 153 2.26 11.92 19.48
CA THR A 153 3.13 13.10 19.57
C THR A 153 2.47 14.31 18.92
N VAL A 154 2.30 15.37 19.69
CA VAL A 154 1.77 16.65 19.22
C VAL A 154 2.69 17.24 18.13
N GLY A 155 2.23 17.25 16.87
CA GLY A 155 3.03 17.74 15.74
C GLY A 155 3.93 16.72 15.07
N GLY A 156 3.86 15.45 15.48
CA GLY A 156 4.57 14.38 14.79
C GLY A 156 4.07 14.22 13.35
N ILE A 157 4.99 13.97 12.42
CA ILE A 157 4.63 13.57 11.06
C ILE A 157 4.06 12.15 11.11
N VAL A 158 2.78 12.01 10.79
CA VAL A 158 2.10 10.71 10.78
C VAL A 158 2.59 9.89 9.58
N ARG A 159 3.29 8.80 9.88
CA ARG A 159 3.68 7.76 8.89
C ARG A 159 2.76 6.57 9.04
N ARG A 160 2.65 5.68 8.05
CA ARG A 160 1.88 4.43 8.17
C ARG A 160 2.79 3.24 7.95
N THR A 161 2.59 2.18 8.73
CA THR A 161 3.28 0.89 8.56
C THR A 161 2.26 -0.23 8.46
N LYS A 162 2.58 -1.29 7.69
CA LYS A 162 1.76 -2.49 7.60
C LYS A 162 2.34 -3.57 8.50
N LEU A 163 1.51 -4.15 9.36
CA LEU A 163 1.85 -5.27 10.25
C LEU A 163 1.04 -6.49 9.85
N ARG A 164 1.66 -7.67 9.84
CA ARG A 164 0.95 -8.95 9.67
C ARG A 164 0.75 -9.57 11.04
N LEU A 165 -0.50 -9.79 11.42
CA LEU A 165 -0.86 -10.33 12.73
C LEU A 165 -1.62 -11.65 12.56
N PRO A 166 -1.44 -12.61 13.48
CA PRO A 166 -2.19 -13.86 13.45
C PRO A 166 -3.64 -13.65 13.92
N THR A 167 -4.62 -14.32 13.31
CA THR A 167 -6.05 -14.15 13.65
C THR A 167 -6.41 -14.61 15.06
N ASN A 168 -5.59 -15.46 15.69
CA ASN A 168 -5.77 -15.95 17.06
C ASN A 168 -5.02 -15.13 18.11
N LEU A 169 -4.53 -13.93 17.77
CA LEU A 169 -3.85 -13.04 18.71
C LEU A 169 -4.84 -12.56 19.80
N ALA A 170 -4.47 -12.70 21.07
CA ALA A 170 -5.28 -12.22 22.19
C ALA A 170 -5.45 -10.68 22.14
N PHE A 171 -6.58 -10.18 22.65
CA PHE A 171 -6.90 -8.74 22.60
C PHE A 171 -5.84 -7.88 23.30
N ASN A 172 -5.39 -8.28 24.50
CA ASN A 172 -4.39 -7.53 25.26
C ASN A 172 -3.06 -7.42 24.51
N ASP A 173 -2.62 -8.51 23.85
CA ASP A 173 -1.39 -8.52 23.06
C ASP A 173 -1.54 -7.67 21.79
N PHE A 174 -2.69 -7.76 21.12
CA PHE A 174 -3.02 -6.91 19.98
C PHE A 174 -2.97 -5.44 20.39
N PHE A 175 -3.70 -5.08 21.44
CA PHE A 175 -3.83 -3.70 21.91
C PHE A 175 -2.48 -3.13 22.35
N SER A 176 -1.71 -3.88 23.16
CA SER A 176 -0.37 -3.49 23.59
C SER A 176 0.59 -3.25 22.41
N ARG A 177 0.60 -4.14 21.41
CA ARG A 177 1.46 -3.99 20.22
C ARG A 177 1.06 -2.78 19.37
N ILE A 178 -0.23 -2.51 19.24
CA ILE A 178 -0.74 -1.36 18.48
C ILE A 178 -0.42 -0.06 19.21
N CYS A 179 -0.70 0.04 20.51
CA CYS A 179 -0.38 1.22 21.31
C CYS A 179 1.12 1.51 21.32
N ALA A 180 1.96 0.49 21.50
CA ALA A 180 3.42 0.64 21.43
C ALA A 180 3.92 1.11 20.05
N ARG A 181 3.21 0.81 18.96
CA ARG A 181 3.56 1.27 17.60
C ARG A 181 3.04 2.68 17.30
N MET A 182 1.98 3.11 17.97
CA MET A 182 1.36 4.41 17.80
C MET A 182 1.91 5.48 18.77
N ASP A 183 2.83 5.06 19.66
CA ASP A 183 3.34 5.82 20.81
C ASP A 183 2.22 6.31 21.73
N LEU A 184 1.27 5.42 22.02
CA LEU A 184 0.13 5.69 22.89
C LEU A 184 0.26 4.95 24.22
N ASP A 185 -0.22 5.58 25.29
CA ASP A 185 -0.36 4.93 26.60
C ASP A 185 -1.58 4.00 26.58
N PRO A 186 -1.42 2.70 26.89
CA PRO A 186 -2.52 1.73 26.81
C PRO A 186 -3.69 2.03 27.76
N VAL A 187 -3.49 2.80 28.84
CA VAL A 187 -4.58 3.12 29.78
C VAL A 187 -5.52 4.19 29.23
N SER A 188 -4.98 5.16 28.50
CA SER A 188 -5.73 6.30 27.95
C SER A 188 -6.07 6.14 26.46
N ALA A 189 -5.43 5.21 25.75
CA ALA A 189 -5.59 5.03 24.32
C ALA A 189 -7.02 4.62 23.93
N CYS A 190 -7.63 5.42 23.06
CA CYS A 190 -8.89 5.08 22.39
C CYS A 190 -8.61 4.74 20.92
N ILE A 191 -8.60 3.45 20.57
CA ILE A 191 -8.35 3.00 19.19
C ILE A 191 -9.66 2.67 18.46
N GLY A 192 -9.64 2.90 17.16
CA GLY A 192 -10.68 2.47 16.25
C GLY A 192 -10.12 1.87 14.97
N TYR A 193 -10.99 1.28 14.16
CA TYR A 193 -10.61 0.64 12.91
C TYR A 193 -11.56 0.96 11.77
N LYS A 194 -11.02 0.81 10.56
CA LYS A 194 -11.74 0.77 9.29
C LYS A 194 -11.27 -0.40 8.45
N ILE A 195 -12.16 -0.97 7.64
CA ILE A 195 -11.79 -2.05 6.71
C ILE A 195 -11.66 -1.46 5.30
N VAL A 196 -10.46 -1.62 4.72
CA VAL A 196 -10.13 -1.12 3.38
C VAL A 196 -9.83 -2.31 2.48
N PRO A 197 -10.36 -2.37 1.24
CA PRO A 197 -11.35 -1.47 0.65
C PRO A 197 -12.79 -1.79 1.10
N GLY A 198 -13.62 -0.77 1.27
CA GLY A 198 -15.07 -0.95 1.48
C GLY A 198 -15.74 0.20 2.21
N GLN A 199 -15.05 0.78 3.20
CA GLN A 199 -15.54 1.94 3.92
C GLN A 199 -15.04 3.24 3.29
N ARG A 200 -15.89 4.26 3.27
CA ARG A 200 -15.54 5.59 2.74
C ARG A 200 -14.71 6.33 3.77
N ALA A 201 -13.87 7.27 3.30
CA ALA A 201 -13.05 8.10 4.18
C ALA A 201 -13.88 8.87 5.22
N ARG A 202 -15.13 9.25 4.87
CA ARG A 202 -16.06 9.99 5.75
C ARG A 202 -16.81 9.15 6.77
N ASP A 203 -16.82 7.82 6.61
CA ASP A 203 -17.57 6.95 7.53
C ASP A 203 -16.91 6.99 8.92
N LYS A 204 -17.70 6.95 9.99
CA LYS A 204 -17.16 6.95 11.36
C LYS A 204 -16.36 5.65 11.60
N PRO A 205 -15.12 5.71 12.13
CA PRO A 205 -14.40 4.50 12.53
C PRO A 205 -15.17 3.70 13.59
N TYR A 206 -15.01 2.38 13.57
CA TYR A 206 -15.53 1.50 14.62
C TYR A 206 -14.54 1.47 15.79
N GLN A 207 -15.02 1.66 17.01
CA GLN A 207 -14.17 1.61 18.20
C GLN A 207 -13.83 0.16 18.57
N ILE A 208 -12.64 -0.06 19.14
CA ILE A 208 -12.26 -1.34 19.76
C ILE A 208 -11.89 -1.08 21.21
N SER A 209 -12.86 -1.26 22.10
CA SER A 209 -12.74 -1.06 23.54
C SER A 209 -12.59 -2.37 24.32
N ASN A 210 -13.10 -3.47 23.78
CA ASN A 210 -13.15 -4.76 24.46
C ASN A 210 -12.81 -5.93 23.52
N GLU A 211 -12.58 -7.11 24.12
CA GLU A 211 -12.24 -8.32 23.37
C GLU A 211 -13.36 -8.75 22.40
N GLY A 212 -14.63 -8.54 22.77
CA GLY A 212 -15.77 -8.90 21.92
C GLY A 212 -15.78 -8.10 20.61
N GLU A 213 -15.60 -6.78 20.71
CA GLU A 213 -15.48 -5.86 19.57
C GLU A 213 -14.27 -6.20 18.70
N TYR A 214 -13.15 -6.55 19.32
CA TYR A 214 -11.97 -6.99 18.62
C TYR A 214 -12.22 -8.28 17.83
N ARG A 215 -12.81 -9.31 18.47
CA ARG A 215 -13.14 -10.58 17.77
C ARG A 215 -14.11 -10.34 16.61
N ALA A 216 -15.14 -9.51 16.81
CA ALA A 216 -16.06 -9.12 15.74
C ALA A 216 -15.33 -8.41 14.59
N ALA A 217 -14.38 -7.52 14.90
CA ALA A 217 -13.55 -6.84 13.91
C ALA A 217 -12.69 -7.82 13.10
N ILE A 218 -12.07 -8.81 13.75
CA ILE A 218 -11.27 -9.84 13.08
C ILE A 218 -12.15 -10.71 12.17
N THR A 219 -13.29 -11.20 12.66
CA THR A 219 -14.24 -11.97 11.86
C THR A 219 -14.66 -11.18 10.61
N ASN A 220 -14.99 -9.90 10.76
CA ASN A 220 -15.36 -9.04 9.63
C ASN A 220 -14.22 -8.87 8.62
N VAL A 221 -12.96 -8.77 9.08
CA VAL A 221 -11.81 -8.65 8.19
C VAL A 221 -11.53 -9.97 7.46
N VAL A 222 -11.59 -11.10 8.14
CA VAL A 222 -11.41 -12.43 7.54
C VAL A 222 -12.49 -12.69 6.50
N ASP A 223 -13.76 -12.44 6.83
CA ASP A 223 -14.88 -12.57 5.90
C ASP A 223 -14.69 -11.71 4.64
N ARG A 224 -14.11 -10.51 4.80
CA ARG A 224 -13.80 -9.61 3.68
C ARG A 224 -12.63 -10.11 2.84
N ILE A 225 -11.58 -10.65 3.47
CA ILE A 225 -10.44 -11.28 2.80
C ILE A 225 -10.94 -12.47 1.95
N ASP A 226 -11.77 -13.35 2.53
CA ASP A 226 -12.27 -14.53 1.84
C ASP A 226 -13.16 -14.20 0.64
N ARG A 227 -13.91 -13.10 0.72
CA ARG A 227 -14.76 -12.60 -0.39
C ARG A 227 -13.96 -11.80 -1.43
N ALA A 228 -12.82 -11.23 -1.06
CA ALA A 228 -12.02 -10.40 -1.95
C ALA A 228 -11.24 -11.26 -2.95
N ARG A 229 -11.58 -11.13 -4.24
CA ARG A 229 -10.93 -11.92 -5.30
C ARG A 229 -9.63 -11.31 -5.82
N THR A 230 -9.53 -9.99 -5.84
CA THR A 230 -8.47 -9.28 -6.58
C THR A 230 -7.83 -8.11 -5.84
N ARG A 231 -8.39 -7.69 -4.70
CA ARG A 231 -7.91 -6.52 -3.95
C ARG A 231 -7.42 -6.97 -2.59
N GLU A 232 -6.27 -6.43 -2.17
CA GLU A 232 -5.77 -6.61 -0.82
C GLU A 232 -6.73 -5.95 0.17
N VAL A 233 -7.23 -6.73 1.13
CA VAL A 233 -8.04 -6.23 2.25
C VAL A 233 -7.14 -6.10 3.47
N PHE A 234 -7.20 -4.96 4.15
CA PHE A 234 -6.50 -4.72 5.40
C PHE A 234 -7.34 -3.89 6.37
N MET A 235 -7.01 -4.02 7.65
CA MET A 235 -7.60 -3.24 8.74
C MET A 235 -6.76 -1.96 8.94
N GLU A 236 -7.31 -0.78 8.71
CA GLU A 236 -6.67 0.49 9.05
C GLU A 236 -7.02 0.88 10.49
N ILE A 237 -6.01 1.06 11.34
CA ILE A 237 -6.17 1.52 12.71
C ILE A 237 -6.11 3.04 12.77
N LEU A 238 -6.94 3.64 13.63
CA LEU A 238 -7.01 5.07 13.85
C LEU A 238 -6.93 5.36 15.36
N ASN A 239 -6.22 6.44 15.72
CA ASN A 239 -6.35 7.02 17.05
C ASN A 239 -7.64 7.86 17.08
N LEU A 240 -8.59 7.50 17.95
CA LEU A 240 -9.86 8.21 18.11
C LEU A 240 -9.74 9.44 19.02
N ASP A 241 -8.72 9.46 19.87
CA ASP A 241 -8.38 10.62 20.69
C ASP A 241 -6.95 11.07 20.38
N PRO A 242 -6.71 11.64 19.17
CA PRO A 242 -5.42 12.25 18.89
C PRO A 242 -5.19 13.36 19.91
N PRO A 243 -3.95 13.52 20.41
CA PRO A 243 -3.63 14.55 21.38
C PRO A 243 -4.06 15.88 20.79
N ARG A 244 -5.15 16.43 21.35
CA ARG A 244 -5.63 17.73 20.93
C ARG A 244 -4.50 18.66 21.29
N ARG A 245 -3.82 19.20 20.27
CA ARG A 245 -3.08 20.45 20.46
C ARG A 245 -4.06 21.33 21.22
N ALA A 246 -3.66 21.85 22.38
CA ALA A 246 -4.38 22.95 23.00
C ALA A 246 -4.32 24.11 22.00
N VAL A 247 -5.26 24.13 21.06
CA VAL A 247 -5.52 25.24 20.14
C VAL A 247 -6.35 26.31 20.88
N GLU A 248 -6.68 26.08 22.16
CA GLU A 248 -7.24 27.06 23.06
C GLU A 248 -6.14 28.00 23.57
N ALA A 249 -5.89 29.06 22.78
CA ALA A 249 -5.60 30.43 23.25
C ALA A 249 -5.06 31.35 22.13
N ARG A 250 -5.30 31.04 20.85
CA ARG A 250 -5.22 32.09 19.81
C ARG A 250 -6.54 32.20 19.07
N GLY A 251 -7.54 32.69 19.80
CA GLY A 251 -8.54 33.59 19.24
C GLY A 251 -7.83 34.81 18.66
N MET A 252 -7.26 34.66 17.48
CA MET A 252 -6.70 35.74 16.71
C MET A 252 -7.07 35.45 15.28
N LYS A 253 -8.10 36.16 14.80
CA LYS A 253 -8.30 36.45 13.38
C LYS A 253 -6.93 36.79 12.80
N ARG A 254 -6.29 35.83 12.13
CA ARG A 254 -5.09 36.08 11.34
C ARG A 254 -5.36 35.54 9.95
N THR A 255 -5.60 36.51 9.10
CA THR A 255 -5.35 36.52 7.68
C THR A 255 -4.19 35.61 7.33
N ASN A 256 -4.49 34.71 6.39
CA ASN A 256 -3.61 33.93 5.54
C ASN A 256 -2.17 34.50 5.43
N GLN A 257 -1.25 34.03 6.28
CA GLN A 257 0.17 34.37 6.18
C GLN A 257 1.02 33.16 6.58
N VAL A 258 1.48 32.47 5.53
CA VAL A 258 2.82 31.89 5.33
C VAL A 258 3.69 31.87 6.59
N ASN A 259 3.96 30.68 7.14
CA ASN A 259 5.31 30.13 7.34
C ASN A 259 5.21 28.78 8.10
N ASP A 260 5.50 27.66 7.44
CA ASP A 260 6.00 26.48 8.14
C ASP A 260 6.89 25.66 7.18
N GLU A 261 8.19 25.86 7.38
CA GLU A 261 9.30 25.33 6.62
C GLU A 261 9.71 23.96 7.21
N THR A 262 8.84 22.98 7.09
CA THR A 262 9.20 21.58 7.34
C THR A 262 8.85 20.72 6.13
N LEU A 263 9.90 20.05 5.62
CA LEU A 263 9.99 19.25 4.39
C LEU A 263 8.92 18.16 4.30
N ASN A 264 7.68 18.54 3.99
CA ASN A 264 6.72 17.65 3.38
C ASN A 264 7.13 17.49 1.91
N THR A 265 7.78 16.36 1.58
CA THR A 265 8.07 15.93 0.20
C THR A 265 6.81 15.75 -0.67
N ASN A 266 5.64 15.98 -0.09
CA ASN A 266 4.36 16.16 -0.77
C ASN A 266 4.06 17.66 -0.94
N LEU A 267 4.90 18.36 -1.72
CA LEU A 267 4.64 19.75 -2.09
C LEU A 267 3.32 19.81 -2.85
N ASN A 268 2.30 20.41 -2.24
CA ASN A 268 0.98 20.55 -2.84
C ASN A 268 0.99 21.75 -3.81
N PHE A 269 1.38 21.51 -5.06
CA PHE A 269 1.40 22.52 -6.14
C PHE A 269 0.11 22.54 -6.99
N ASN A 270 -0.96 21.88 -6.52
CA ASN A 270 -2.21 21.76 -7.29
C ASN A 270 -2.84 23.13 -7.61
N LYS A 271 -2.71 24.11 -6.70
CA LYS A 271 -3.19 25.47 -6.91
C LYS A 271 -2.47 26.13 -8.10
N GLN A 272 -1.13 26.06 -8.10
CA GLN A 272 -0.30 26.60 -9.19
C GLN A 272 -0.56 25.88 -10.51
N LEU A 273 -0.83 24.57 -10.49
CA LEU A 273 -1.17 23.82 -11.70
C LEU A 273 -2.53 24.25 -12.27
N GLN A 274 -3.50 24.54 -11.42
CA GLN A 274 -4.80 25.03 -11.86
C GLN A 274 -4.69 26.44 -12.46
N GLU A 275 -4.03 27.38 -11.75
CA GLU A 275 -3.78 28.74 -12.24
C GLU A 275 -3.02 28.73 -13.58
N LEU A 276 -2.02 27.86 -13.70
CA LEU A 276 -1.25 27.68 -14.93
C LEU A 276 -2.11 27.15 -16.09
N ARG A 277 -3.02 26.19 -15.83
CA ARG A 277 -3.92 25.66 -16.87
C ARG A 277 -4.93 26.69 -17.34
N GLU A 278 -5.48 27.48 -16.43
CA GLU A 278 -6.38 28.58 -16.76
C GLU A 278 -5.65 29.62 -17.63
N HIS A 279 -4.40 29.95 -17.31
CA HIS A 279 -3.58 30.88 -18.10
C HIS A 279 -3.21 30.34 -19.49
N LEU A 280 -2.90 29.04 -19.61
CA LEU A 280 -2.48 28.42 -20.87
C LEU A 280 -3.65 27.94 -21.75
N GLN A 281 -4.90 28.21 -21.36
CA GLN A 281 -6.07 27.75 -22.09
C GLN A 281 -6.09 28.38 -23.50
N CYS A 282 -5.90 27.55 -24.51
CA CYS A 282 -5.75 28.03 -25.87
C CYS A 282 -7.12 28.24 -26.55
N GLN A 283 -7.36 29.43 -27.10
CA GLN A 283 -8.56 29.70 -27.89
C GLN A 283 -8.57 28.98 -29.25
N LYS A 284 -7.38 28.79 -29.87
CA LYS A 284 -7.25 28.07 -31.16
C LYS A 284 -7.40 26.56 -30.99
N HIS A 285 -6.82 25.99 -29.93
CA HIS A 285 -6.84 24.56 -29.65
C HIS A 285 -7.80 24.25 -28.49
N ARG A 286 -9.08 24.04 -28.80
CA ARG A 286 -10.12 23.78 -27.78
C ARG A 286 -9.76 22.61 -26.87
N GLY A 287 -9.73 22.86 -25.57
CA GLY A 287 -9.41 21.85 -24.55
C GLY A 287 -7.93 21.50 -24.43
N ARG A 288 -7.04 22.17 -25.18
CA ARG A 288 -5.58 22.00 -25.08
C ARG A 288 -4.95 23.23 -24.44
N HIS A 289 -3.79 23.01 -23.81
CA HIS A 289 -3.01 24.04 -23.15
C HIS A 289 -1.79 24.33 -24.01
N CYS A 290 -1.64 25.58 -24.43
CA CYS A 290 -0.55 25.98 -25.33
C CYS A 290 0.24 27.13 -24.73
N TYR A 291 1.56 27.07 -24.89
CA TYR A 291 2.41 28.25 -24.75
C TYR A 291 2.35 29.06 -26.05
N ILE A 292 2.12 30.36 -25.93
CA ILE A 292 2.14 31.29 -27.07
C ILE A 292 3.46 32.03 -26.99
N ASP A 293 4.32 31.85 -27.99
CA ASP A 293 5.58 32.56 -28.08
C ASP A 293 5.28 34.05 -28.30
N PRO A 294 5.73 34.96 -27.41
CA PRO A 294 5.39 36.39 -27.49
C PRO A 294 5.97 37.07 -28.73
N ILE A 295 6.99 36.48 -29.36
CA ILE A 295 7.66 37.07 -30.53
C ILE A 295 6.99 36.60 -31.83
N THR A 296 6.76 35.30 -31.97
CA THR A 296 6.22 34.71 -33.20
C THR A 296 4.70 34.55 -33.20
N ALA A 297 4.07 34.68 -32.03
CA ALA A 297 2.66 34.32 -31.80
C ALA A 297 2.33 32.85 -32.15
N ASP A 298 3.35 31.99 -32.26
CA ASP A 298 3.17 30.57 -32.53
C ASP A 298 2.70 29.83 -31.27
N HIS A 299 1.76 28.93 -31.47
CA HIS A 299 1.19 28.12 -30.41
C HIS A 299 1.93 26.78 -30.32
N ARG A 300 2.52 26.50 -29.16
CA ARG A 300 3.16 25.22 -28.86
C ARG A 300 2.35 24.47 -27.81
N GLU A 301 1.78 23.33 -28.18
CA GLU A 301 1.01 22.50 -27.25
C GLU A 301 1.91 21.94 -26.15
N LEU A 302 1.40 21.95 -24.91
CA LEU A 302 2.12 21.50 -23.73
C LEU A 302 1.54 20.19 -23.22
N ASP A 303 2.39 19.16 -23.13
CA ASP A 303 2.05 17.90 -22.47
C ASP A 303 1.82 18.08 -20.95
N ILE A 304 1.07 17.15 -20.35
CA ILE A 304 0.74 17.12 -18.92
C ILE A 304 2.02 17.10 -18.06
N ALA A 305 3.06 16.36 -18.49
CA ALA A 305 4.34 16.32 -17.79
C ALA A 305 5.00 17.71 -17.74
N THR A 306 4.94 18.44 -18.86
CA THR A 306 5.48 19.79 -19.02
C THR A 306 4.71 20.81 -18.17
N GLN A 307 3.37 20.75 -18.19
CA GLN A 307 2.51 21.58 -17.34
C GLN A 307 2.81 21.35 -15.85
N THR A 308 2.92 20.08 -15.45
CA THR A 308 3.21 19.69 -14.06
C THR A 308 4.58 20.19 -13.61
N ARG A 309 5.59 20.08 -14.48
CA ARG A 309 6.94 20.59 -14.22
C ARG A 309 6.95 22.11 -14.06
N TRP A 310 6.24 22.83 -14.94
CA TRP A 310 6.15 24.29 -14.86
C TRP A 310 5.42 24.72 -13.59
N ALA A 311 4.29 24.11 -13.23
CA ALA A 311 3.59 24.39 -11.98
C ALA A 311 4.45 24.17 -10.73
N LYS A 312 5.28 23.11 -10.72
CA LYS A 312 6.27 22.87 -9.66
C LYS A 312 7.32 23.98 -9.59
N LEU A 313 7.77 24.50 -10.73
CA LEU A 313 8.76 25.58 -10.77
C LEU A 313 8.16 26.93 -10.37
N ILE A 314 6.88 27.19 -10.67
CA ILE A 314 6.14 28.34 -10.11
C ILE A 314 6.05 28.21 -8.59
N PHE A 315 5.70 27.03 -8.09
CA PHE A 315 5.62 26.78 -6.65
C PHE A 315 6.97 27.02 -5.92
N LEU A 316 8.09 26.72 -6.58
CA LEU A 316 9.45 26.97 -6.07
C LEU A 316 9.95 28.41 -6.32
N ASN A 317 9.11 29.31 -6.87
CA ASN A 317 9.49 30.67 -7.28
C ASN A 317 10.66 30.71 -8.29
N GLN A 318 10.84 29.66 -9.09
CA GLN A 318 11.86 29.56 -10.14
C GLN A 318 11.31 29.86 -11.54
N ALA A 319 9.99 29.97 -11.66
CA ALA A 319 9.29 30.35 -12.88
C ALA A 319 8.07 31.21 -12.53
N SER A 320 7.53 31.94 -13.51
CA SER A 320 6.24 32.63 -13.38
C SER A 320 5.21 32.05 -14.34
N LEU A 321 3.97 32.52 -14.27
CA LEU A 321 2.91 32.14 -15.23
C LEU A 321 3.26 32.56 -16.66
N GLU A 322 3.88 33.73 -16.82
CA GLU A 322 4.22 34.31 -18.13
C GLU A 322 5.58 33.85 -18.66
N ARG A 323 6.53 33.59 -17.76
CA ARG A 323 7.90 33.21 -18.11
C ARG A 323 8.08 31.71 -17.94
N PRO A 324 8.06 30.93 -19.04
CA PRO A 324 8.33 29.51 -18.97
C PRO A 324 9.71 29.26 -18.35
N PRO A 325 9.88 28.21 -17.54
CA PRO A 325 11.19 27.85 -17.01
C PRO A 325 12.21 27.66 -18.15
N ASN A 326 13.44 28.15 -17.95
CA ASN A 326 14.51 28.20 -18.97
C ASN A 326 14.84 26.88 -19.67
N ASN A 327 14.42 25.75 -19.09
CA ASN A 327 14.58 24.41 -19.64
C ASN A 327 13.41 23.97 -20.55
N LEU A 328 12.46 24.86 -20.83
CA LEU A 328 11.45 24.74 -21.87
C LEU A 328 11.92 25.30 -23.21
N ILE A 329 13.22 25.46 -23.42
CA ILE A 329 13.74 25.41 -24.79
C ILE A 329 13.35 24.03 -25.30
N PHE A 330 12.22 23.97 -26.01
CA PHE A 330 11.57 22.79 -26.58
C PHE A 330 12.41 22.18 -27.70
N ASP A 331 13.73 22.14 -27.55
CA ASP A 331 14.63 21.39 -28.43
C ASP A 331 14.59 19.91 -28.01
N HIS A 332 13.37 19.36 -27.93
CA HIS A 332 13.19 17.93 -28.04
C HIS A 332 13.45 17.56 -29.50
N LYS A 333 14.74 17.56 -29.87
CA LYS A 333 15.21 16.71 -30.95
C LYS A 333 14.73 15.32 -30.57
N HIS A 334 13.65 14.88 -31.20
CA HIS A 334 13.13 13.52 -31.13
C HIS A 334 14.20 12.59 -31.69
N THR A 335 15.26 12.37 -30.93
CA THR A 335 16.23 11.34 -31.19
C THR A 335 15.57 10.07 -30.68
N LYS A 336 14.63 9.55 -31.48
CA LYS A 336 14.10 8.19 -31.34
C LYS A 336 15.28 7.24 -31.45
N ARG A 337 16.00 7.01 -30.34
CA ARG A 337 16.78 5.79 -30.18
C ARG A 337 15.74 4.69 -30.00
N ALA A 338 15.57 3.90 -31.05
CA ALA A 338 14.81 2.66 -31.00
C ALA A 338 15.32 1.83 -29.81
N ARG A 339 14.46 1.62 -28.81
CA ARG A 339 14.75 0.70 -27.71
C ARG A 339 14.69 -0.71 -28.28
N VAL A 340 15.86 -1.29 -28.53
CA VAL A 340 16.02 -2.73 -28.74
C VAL A 340 15.65 -3.40 -27.42
N SER A 341 14.50 -4.06 -27.41
CA SER A 341 14.02 -4.88 -26.29
C SER A 341 14.87 -6.15 -26.23
N GLN A 342 15.86 -6.20 -25.34
CA GLN A 342 16.53 -7.45 -25.00
C GLN A 342 15.64 -8.23 -24.03
N ASN A 343 14.84 -9.14 -24.57
CA ASN A 343 14.24 -10.24 -23.82
C ASN A 343 15.33 -11.31 -23.62
N SER A 344 15.87 -11.40 -22.41
CA SER A 344 16.65 -12.56 -21.98
C SER A 344 15.69 -13.62 -21.43
N SER A 345 15.36 -14.61 -22.24
CA SER A 345 14.73 -15.86 -21.80
C SER A 345 15.59 -17.03 -22.27
N SER A 346 16.34 -17.64 -21.35
CA SER A 346 16.94 -18.96 -21.54
C SER A 346 16.93 -19.70 -20.20
N THR A 347 15.85 -20.42 -19.95
CA THR A 347 15.88 -21.58 -19.06
C THR A 347 15.08 -22.67 -19.75
N ASP A 348 15.80 -23.55 -20.46
CA ASP A 348 15.27 -24.80 -21.00
C ASP A 348 14.84 -25.70 -19.83
N VAL A 349 13.53 -25.89 -19.69
CA VAL A 349 12.94 -26.96 -18.89
C VAL A 349 11.90 -27.65 -19.79
N PRO A 350 11.95 -28.98 -19.96
CA PRO A 350 11.03 -29.69 -20.84
C PRO A 350 9.58 -29.61 -20.33
N PRO A 351 8.59 -29.67 -21.25
CA PRO A 351 7.19 -29.43 -20.92
C PRO A 351 6.57 -30.59 -20.15
N ILE A 352 6.22 -30.36 -18.89
CA ILE A 352 5.30 -31.23 -18.14
C ILE A 352 3.89 -30.89 -18.60
N SER A 353 3.27 -31.82 -19.33
CA SER A 353 1.86 -31.79 -19.73
C SER A 353 0.97 -31.90 -18.50
N CYS A 354 0.58 -30.76 -17.92
CA CYS A 354 -0.47 -30.70 -16.90
C CYS A 354 -1.85 -30.71 -17.58
N THR A 355 -2.45 -31.89 -17.69
CA THR A 355 -3.87 -32.05 -18.04
C THR A 355 -4.71 -31.47 -16.89
N LEU A 356 -5.15 -30.22 -17.05
CA LEU A 356 -6.12 -29.57 -16.17
C LEU A 356 -7.48 -30.26 -16.32
N ILE A 357 -7.80 -31.16 -15.38
CA ILE A 357 -9.15 -31.68 -15.20
C ILE A 357 -10.04 -30.52 -14.71
N PRO A 358 -11.11 -30.13 -15.44
CA PRO A 358 -12.02 -29.11 -14.98
C PRO A 358 -12.79 -29.61 -13.75
N ARG A 359 -12.43 -29.08 -12.57
CA ARG A 359 -13.23 -29.27 -11.35
C ARG A 359 -14.59 -28.60 -11.53
N ARG A 360 -15.61 -29.39 -11.87
CA ARG A 360 -17.02 -29.03 -11.73
C ARG A 360 -17.28 -28.69 -10.26
N ARG A 361 -17.41 -27.40 -9.95
CA ARG A 361 -17.91 -26.93 -8.65
C ARG A 361 -19.43 -27.07 -8.65
N THR A 362 -19.91 -28.05 -7.89
CA THR A 362 -21.31 -28.15 -7.46
C THR A 362 -21.65 -26.92 -6.63
N ARG A 363 -22.63 -26.13 -7.10
CA ARG A 363 -23.27 -25.08 -6.30
C ARG A 363 -24.06 -25.76 -5.19
N PHE A 364 -23.57 -25.72 -3.96
CA PHE A 364 -24.41 -25.95 -2.80
C PHE A 364 -25.24 -24.68 -2.59
N ARG A 365 -26.53 -24.77 -2.92
CA ARG A 365 -27.54 -23.76 -2.66
C ARG A 365 -28.09 -24.09 -1.28
N SER A 366 -27.68 -23.36 -0.26
CA SER A 366 -28.29 -23.43 1.05
C SER A 366 -29.58 -22.61 0.98
N ASP A 367 -30.70 -23.29 0.72
CA ASP A 367 -32.00 -22.71 1.01
C ASP A 367 -32.15 -22.64 2.53
N ALA A 368 -32.26 -21.42 3.04
CA ALA A 368 -32.62 -21.15 4.42
C ALA A 368 -34.11 -21.46 4.59
N ALA A 369 -34.41 -22.47 5.41
CA ALA A 369 -35.76 -22.72 5.90
C ALA A 369 -36.13 -21.63 6.91
N MET A 370 -37.33 -21.09 6.75
CA MET A 370 -38.06 -20.28 7.74
C MET A 370 -38.55 -21.13 8.90
#